data_AF-A0A0B7GNB8-F1
#
_entry.id   AF-A0A0B7GNB8-F1
#
_cell.length_a   1.000
_cell.length_b   1.000
_cell.length_c   1.000
_cell.angle_alpha   90.00
_cell.angle_beta   90.00
_cell.angle_gamma   90.00
#
_symmetry.space_group_name_H-M   'P 1'
#
loop_
_entity.id
_entity.type
_entity.pdbx_description
1 polymer ?
#
loop_
_entity_poly.entity_id
_entity_poly.type
_entity_poly.pdbx_seq_one_letter_code
_entity_poly.pdbx_strand_id
1 'polypeptide(L)'
;MTEKEIIQSIIEDDRGVKQDKSTELDNQERGQPQELQEDCYFKTFKGVRKLLKDDLQSLYEQTYQKALATAPETAEETAEEKARKAAARKMPRSALQIAEFLRQRLHFVRLKNDMEGQREPLYYYNPDRGFYETNEEFIKDLIFVVNPELTERKALDVIYKLSRAAVSRKADNRYTALGNLLYNAKTGVTEPFSPQKLVIRKIDCNYIADAKEPNIKGWKVTEWLKNLFGGDDELYRMALQIIKASVTGESLKNVFWLLGKGGTGKGTFQELIKNLVGAQNVANLKINEVNKSRFETSVLVGKTVVIGDDVQVRVKIKDVSTFFSLTTGDPIKIEEKGKTPYSVNLKMTIIQSSNGLPIINGDSDAIGRRFRILPFKGGFAGKVNPAIKDDYICRREVLEYLLCLALNTKTDLKLNPQASQKAVYDFQEEVNEVVSFTRNFFKKSLVSSFLPNSFVWWVWLSFKEYYQIENDLTPNALHREIKNNLPDGFKPSKANIPAGQMLPRGFSPKEDLPHYAAKNYSTDRMQGKGIEKRGQEKGYLKNKELDDG
;
A
#
# COMPACT_ATOMS: atom_id res chain seq x y z
N MET A 1 -32.75 -19.18 48.21
CA MET A 1 -31.57 -18.40 47.82
C MET A 1 -31.96 -17.45 46.72
N THR A 2 -31.67 -16.16 46.89
CA THR A 2 -31.84 -15.14 45.86
C THR A 2 -30.66 -15.17 44.87
N GLU A 3 -30.86 -14.67 43.66
CA GLU A 3 -29.84 -14.61 42.59
C GLU A 3 -28.52 -13.94 43.04
N LYS A 4 -28.56 -13.06 44.05
CA LYS A 4 -27.38 -12.47 44.69
C LYS A 4 -26.57 -13.46 45.53
N GLU A 5 -27.20 -14.45 46.15
CA GLU A 5 -26.53 -15.42 47.03
C GLU A 5 -25.77 -16.50 46.22
N ILE A 6 -26.23 -16.79 45.00
CA ILE A 6 -25.53 -17.71 44.06
C ILE A 6 -24.30 -17.03 43.46
N ILE A 7 -24.36 -15.73 43.19
CA ILE A 7 -23.22 -14.95 42.67
C ILE A 7 -22.15 -14.76 43.77
N GLN A 8 -22.56 -14.60 45.03
CA GLN A 8 -21.64 -14.47 46.15
C GLN A 8 -20.87 -15.77 46.44
N SER A 9 -21.50 -16.95 46.33
CA SER A 9 -20.80 -18.24 46.54
C SER A 9 -19.80 -18.56 45.43
N ILE A 10 -19.99 -18.05 44.22
CA ILE A 10 -19.04 -18.20 43.10
C ILE A 10 -17.84 -17.26 43.25
N ILE A 11 -18.01 -16.10 43.90
CA ILE A 11 -16.94 -15.12 44.12
C ILE A 11 -16.08 -15.47 45.35
N GLU A 12 -16.62 -16.23 46.31
CA GLU A 12 -15.91 -16.59 47.56
C GLU A 12 -15.02 -17.84 47.44
N ASP A 13 -15.26 -18.73 46.48
CA ASP A 13 -14.37 -19.87 46.20
C ASP A 13 -13.06 -19.47 45.48
N ASP A 14 -13.00 -18.27 44.90
CA ASP A 14 -11.86 -17.81 44.09
C ASP A 14 -10.87 -16.91 44.87
N ARG A 15 -11.06 -16.71 46.18
CA ARG A 15 -10.24 -15.81 47.02
C ARG A 15 -9.42 -16.53 48.10
N GLY A 16 -9.14 -17.82 47.91
CA GLY A 16 -8.66 -18.70 48.96
C GLY A 16 -7.34 -19.45 48.74
N VAL A 17 -6.39 -19.01 47.89
CA VAL A 17 -5.02 -19.58 47.92
C VAL A 17 -3.95 -18.48 47.78
N LYS A 18 -3.11 -18.42 48.81
CA LYS A 18 -2.00 -17.50 49.04
C LYS A 18 -1.01 -17.47 47.87
N GLN A 19 -0.54 -16.27 47.53
CA GLN A 19 0.71 -16.05 46.79
C GLN A 19 1.86 -16.73 47.52
N ASP A 20 2.27 -17.89 47.01
CA ASP A 20 3.55 -18.48 47.35
C ASP A 20 4.59 -17.92 46.37
N LYS A 21 5.61 -17.24 46.89
CA LYS A 21 6.71 -16.61 46.13
C LYS A 21 7.69 -17.65 45.53
N SER A 22 7.20 -18.83 45.19
CA SER A 22 7.94 -19.95 44.62
C SER A 22 7.60 -20.23 43.15
N THR A 23 6.59 -19.57 42.57
CA THR A 23 6.10 -19.86 41.20
C THR A 23 6.65 -18.96 40.07
N GLU A 24 7.56 -18.03 40.38
CA GLU A 24 8.35 -17.30 39.35
C GLU A 24 9.62 -18.05 38.92
N LEU A 25 9.91 -19.21 39.52
CA LEU A 25 11.00 -20.10 39.11
C LEU A 25 10.54 -21.38 38.40
N ASP A 26 9.24 -21.69 38.37
CA ASP A 26 8.72 -22.97 37.85
C ASP A 26 8.03 -22.90 36.47
N ASN A 27 7.99 -21.73 35.84
CA ASN A 27 7.59 -21.60 34.43
C ASN A 27 8.78 -21.57 33.45
N GLN A 28 10.00 -21.88 33.94
CA GLN A 28 11.18 -22.10 33.11
C GLN A 28 11.37 -23.55 32.64
N GLU A 29 10.58 -24.52 33.13
CA GLU A 29 10.81 -25.95 32.85
C GLU A 29 9.62 -26.70 32.20
N ARG A 30 8.71 -26.00 31.52
CA ARG A 30 7.81 -26.66 30.54
C ARG A 30 8.46 -26.65 29.16
N GLY A 31 9.39 -27.59 28.98
CA GLY A 31 9.90 -28.07 27.70
C GLY A 31 10.07 -26.98 26.65
N GLN A 32 11.14 -26.19 26.77
CA GLN A 32 11.73 -25.58 25.58
C GLN A 32 11.86 -26.69 24.52
N PRO A 33 11.32 -26.53 23.29
CA PRO A 33 11.70 -27.44 22.23
C PRO A 33 13.21 -27.37 22.18
N GLN A 34 13.91 -28.47 22.46
CA GLN A 34 15.37 -28.58 22.38
C GLN A 34 15.83 -27.67 21.25
N GLU A 35 16.53 -26.58 21.59
CA GLU A 35 17.14 -25.72 20.61
C GLU A 35 18.01 -26.65 19.76
N LEU A 36 17.52 -26.93 18.55
CA LEU A 36 18.26 -27.70 17.59
C LEU A 36 19.54 -26.88 17.37
N GLN A 37 20.70 -27.48 17.69
CA GLN A 37 22.00 -26.84 17.49
C GLN A 37 22.02 -26.17 16.12
N GLU A 38 22.35 -24.87 16.07
CA GLU A 38 22.28 -24.05 14.84
C GLU A 38 23.08 -24.69 13.67
N ASP A 39 24.05 -25.55 13.97
CA ASP A 39 24.87 -26.28 13.01
C ASP A 39 24.15 -27.33 12.16
N CYS A 40 22.94 -27.76 12.55
CA CYS A 40 22.19 -28.79 11.82
C CYS A 40 21.35 -28.25 10.66
N TYR A 41 21.17 -26.92 10.57
CA TYR A 41 20.36 -26.32 9.50
C TYR A 41 21.14 -26.21 8.18
N PHE A 42 20.44 -26.40 7.07
CA PHE A 42 21.03 -26.20 5.75
C PHE A 42 21.42 -24.73 5.55
N LYS A 43 22.71 -24.53 5.26
CA LYS A 43 23.31 -23.22 4.95
C LYS A 43 23.14 -22.81 3.49
N THR A 44 22.65 -23.71 2.64
CA THR A 44 22.32 -23.47 1.22
C THR A 44 21.25 -24.44 0.76
N PHE A 45 20.40 -24.03 -0.18
CA PHE A 45 19.45 -24.89 -0.90
C PHE A 45 19.95 -25.27 -2.29
N LYS A 46 21.15 -24.81 -2.70
CA LYS A 46 21.80 -25.29 -3.92
C LYS A 46 22.05 -26.79 -3.80
N GLY A 47 21.33 -27.57 -4.62
CA GLY A 47 21.39 -29.03 -4.55
C GLY A 47 20.68 -29.65 -3.34
N VAL A 48 19.67 -28.96 -2.76
CA VAL A 48 18.95 -29.41 -1.55
C VAL A 48 18.45 -30.86 -1.62
N ARG A 49 18.04 -31.34 -2.81
CA ARG A 49 17.61 -32.73 -3.00
C ARG A 49 18.74 -33.72 -2.72
N LYS A 50 19.98 -33.39 -3.09
CA LYS A 50 21.16 -34.20 -2.80
C LYS A 50 21.49 -34.12 -1.30
N LEU A 51 21.50 -32.92 -0.72
CA LEU A 51 21.73 -32.73 0.72
C LEU A 51 20.78 -33.58 1.57
N LEU A 52 19.48 -33.60 1.23
CA LEU A 52 18.50 -34.45 1.91
C LEU A 52 18.80 -35.94 1.77
N LYS A 53 19.22 -36.40 0.58
CA LYS A 53 19.58 -37.81 0.35
C LYS A 53 20.83 -38.21 1.14
N ASP A 54 21.84 -37.34 1.16
CA ASP A 54 23.09 -37.56 1.89
C ASP A 54 22.81 -37.62 3.41
N ASP A 55 21.92 -36.77 3.91
CA ASP A 55 21.45 -36.79 5.31
C ASP A 55 20.64 -38.04 5.66
N LEU A 56 19.77 -38.50 4.75
CA LEU A 56 19.02 -39.76 4.91
C LEU A 56 19.96 -40.96 4.94
N GLN A 57 20.96 -40.98 4.08
CA GLN A 57 21.98 -42.03 4.06
C GLN A 57 22.82 -42.01 5.35
N SER A 58 23.21 -40.82 5.81
CA SER A 58 23.93 -40.65 7.07
C SER A 58 23.11 -41.14 8.27
N LEU A 59 21.81 -40.82 8.30
CA LEU A 59 20.89 -41.32 9.33
C LEU A 59 20.77 -42.85 9.31
N TYR A 60 20.68 -43.44 8.12
CA TYR A 60 20.66 -44.89 7.96
C TYR A 60 21.93 -45.52 8.49
N GLU A 61 23.10 -45.03 8.05
CA GLU A 61 24.41 -45.57 8.41
C GLU A 61 24.68 -45.45 9.91
N GLN A 62 24.42 -44.29 10.52
CA GLN A 62 24.57 -44.10 11.97
C GLN A 62 23.68 -45.06 12.76
N THR A 63 22.45 -45.28 12.30
CA THR A 63 21.53 -46.22 12.97
C THR A 63 21.99 -47.66 12.77
N TYR A 64 22.48 -48.00 11.58
CA TYR A 64 23.00 -49.31 11.24
C TYR A 64 24.21 -49.66 12.12
N GLN A 65 25.22 -48.79 12.17
CA GLN A 65 26.43 -48.97 12.97
C GLN A 65 26.12 -49.05 14.47
N LYS A 66 25.22 -48.18 14.96
CA LYS A 66 24.79 -48.22 16.36
C LYS A 66 24.09 -49.54 16.70
N ALA A 67 23.22 -50.04 15.80
CA ALA A 67 22.53 -51.30 16.00
C ALA A 67 23.50 -52.49 15.98
N LEU A 68 24.46 -52.50 15.05
CA LEU A 68 25.49 -53.52 14.92
C LEU A 68 26.37 -53.61 16.17
N ALA A 69 26.80 -52.46 16.71
CA ALA A 69 27.60 -52.38 17.94
C ALA A 69 26.84 -52.86 19.20
N THR A 70 25.51 -52.87 19.17
CA THR A 70 24.65 -53.28 20.31
C THR A 70 24.02 -54.66 20.13
N ALA A 71 24.35 -55.39 19.06
CA ALA A 71 23.74 -56.67 18.77
C ALA A 71 24.32 -57.78 19.67
N PRO A 72 23.48 -58.55 20.40
CA PRO A 72 23.96 -59.67 21.21
C PRO A 72 24.45 -60.83 20.34
N GLU A 73 25.52 -61.51 20.76
CA GLU A 73 26.18 -62.62 20.02
C GLU A 73 25.29 -63.87 19.84
N THR A 74 24.20 -64.00 20.59
CA THR A 74 23.40 -65.24 20.73
C THR A 74 22.13 -65.29 19.88
N ALA A 75 22.01 -64.46 18.84
CA ALA A 75 20.78 -64.35 18.06
C ALA A 75 20.65 -65.38 16.93
N GLU A 76 19.45 -65.97 16.76
CA GLU A 76 19.06 -66.79 15.58
C GLU A 76 19.16 -66.05 14.23
N GLU A 77 19.24 -64.72 14.26
CA GLU A 77 19.27 -63.81 13.12
C GLU A 77 20.57 -62.99 13.17
N THR A 78 21.28 -62.89 12.04
CA THR A 78 22.62 -62.26 12.00
C THR A 78 22.59 -60.81 12.50
N ALA A 79 23.64 -60.38 13.18
CA ALA A 79 23.77 -59.01 13.69
C ALA A 79 23.59 -57.96 12.58
N GLU A 80 24.09 -58.25 11.37
CA GLU A 80 23.91 -57.40 10.19
C GLU A 80 22.44 -57.29 9.76
N GLU A 81 21.68 -58.37 9.77
CA GLU A 81 20.27 -58.36 9.38
C GLU A 81 19.42 -57.59 10.39
N LYS A 82 19.68 -57.77 11.69
CA LYS A 82 19.07 -56.94 12.75
C LYS A 82 19.39 -55.46 12.58
N ALA A 83 20.66 -55.13 12.30
CA ALA A 83 21.09 -53.76 12.07
C ALA A 83 20.41 -53.14 10.84
N ARG A 84 20.28 -53.88 9.73
CA ARG A 84 19.55 -53.42 8.53
C ARG A 84 18.08 -53.14 8.84
N LYS A 85 17.40 -54.04 9.56
CA LYS A 85 16.00 -53.86 9.96
C LYS A 85 15.82 -52.65 10.89
N ALA A 86 16.73 -52.45 11.85
CA ALA A 86 16.72 -51.30 12.75
C ALA A 86 16.91 -49.98 11.98
N ALA A 87 17.90 -49.91 11.10
CA ALA A 87 18.16 -48.73 10.26
C ALA A 87 16.98 -48.42 9.33
N ALA A 88 16.43 -49.43 8.66
CA ALA A 88 15.25 -49.27 7.81
C ALA A 88 14.02 -48.77 8.58
N ARG A 89 13.83 -49.22 9.83
CA ARG A 89 12.73 -48.77 10.72
C ARG A 89 12.89 -47.34 11.20
N LYS A 90 14.13 -46.85 11.33
CA LYS A 90 14.43 -45.47 11.76
C LYS A 90 14.22 -44.44 10.63
N MET A 91 14.18 -44.88 9.37
CA MET A 91 13.89 -44.01 8.25
C MET A 91 12.53 -43.31 8.39
N PRO A 92 12.40 -42.03 7.99
CA PRO A 92 11.14 -41.31 8.09
C PRO A 92 10.05 -41.92 7.18
N ARG A 93 9.03 -42.54 7.78
CA ARG A 93 7.92 -43.17 7.04
C ARG A 93 6.57 -42.53 7.36
N SER A 94 6.36 -42.15 8.62
CA SER A 94 5.13 -41.48 9.03
C SER A 94 5.20 -39.98 8.75
N ALA A 95 4.03 -39.35 8.61
CA ALA A 95 3.96 -37.90 8.40
C ALA A 95 4.65 -37.11 9.54
N LEU A 96 4.63 -37.63 10.77
CA LEU A 96 5.29 -37.01 11.91
C LEU A 96 6.82 -37.13 11.79
N GLN A 97 7.33 -38.31 11.48
CA GLN A 97 8.77 -38.52 11.33
C GLN A 97 9.36 -37.67 10.20
N ILE A 98 8.65 -37.52 9.09
CA ILE A 98 9.08 -36.68 7.97
C ILE A 98 9.07 -35.20 8.38
N ALA A 99 8.04 -34.75 9.10
CA ALA A 99 7.99 -33.38 9.61
C ALA A 99 9.15 -33.08 10.59
N GLU A 100 9.43 -34.00 11.51
CA GLU A 100 10.57 -33.89 12.43
C GLU A 100 11.90 -33.85 11.68
N PHE A 101 12.09 -34.75 10.71
CA PHE A 101 13.29 -34.81 9.88
C PHE A 101 13.54 -33.48 9.14
N LEU A 102 12.50 -32.89 8.53
CA LEU A 102 12.62 -31.61 7.83
C LEU A 102 12.84 -30.43 8.79
N ARG A 103 12.16 -30.40 9.94
CA ARG A 103 12.30 -29.32 10.94
C ARG A 103 13.71 -29.24 11.55
N GLN A 104 14.43 -30.36 11.58
CA GLN A 104 15.82 -30.42 12.03
C GLN A 104 16.81 -29.79 11.04
N ARG A 105 16.41 -29.58 9.78
CA ARG A 105 17.28 -29.15 8.68
C ARG A 105 16.88 -27.81 8.07
N LEU A 106 15.60 -27.44 8.19
CA LEU A 106 15.05 -26.19 7.68
C LEU A 106 14.41 -25.38 8.80
N HIS A 107 14.59 -24.07 8.77
CA HIS A 107 13.88 -23.18 9.68
C HIS A 107 12.44 -22.96 9.20
N PHE A 108 11.47 -23.46 9.96
CA PHE A 108 10.05 -23.20 9.74
C PHE A 108 9.48 -22.24 10.77
N VAL A 109 8.61 -21.35 10.31
CA VAL A 109 7.89 -20.39 11.17
C VAL A 109 6.45 -20.26 10.69
N ARG A 110 5.54 -19.91 11.60
CA ARG A 110 4.20 -19.44 11.23
C ARG A 110 4.17 -17.92 11.27
N LEU A 111 3.62 -17.32 10.23
CA LEU A 111 3.47 -15.86 10.19
C LEU A 111 2.22 -15.46 10.98
N LYS A 112 2.43 -14.82 12.12
CA LYS A 112 1.36 -14.30 12.98
C LYS A 112 0.69 -13.11 12.31
N ASN A 113 -0.62 -13.20 12.11
CA ASN A 113 -1.44 -12.06 11.70
C ASN A 113 -1.83 -11.22 12.93
N ASP A 114 -2.06 -9.92 12.73
CA ASP A 114 -2.53 -9.03 13.80
C ASP A 114 -4.00 -9.28 14.17
N MET A 115 -4.75 -9.99 13.33
CA MET A 115 -6.15 -10.36 13.53
C MET A 115 -6.27 -11.76 14.16
N GLU A 116 -6.94 -11.85 15.31
CA GLU A 116 -7.20 -13.13 16.00
C GLU A 116 -8.06 -14.08 15.17
N GLY A 117 -7.83 -15.39 15.31
CA GLY A 117 -8.64 -16.45 14.69
C GLY A 117 -8.34 -16.75 13.22
N GLN A 118 -7.45 -16.01 12.56
CA GLN A 118 -7.02 -16.32 11.19
C GLN A 118 -5.96 -17.42 11.15
N ARG A 119 -5.97 -18.23 10.08
CA ARG A 119 -4.96 -19.25 9.84
C ARG A 119 -3.60 -18.61 9.55
N GLU A 120 -2.62 -18.88 10.39
CA GLU A 120 -1.23 -18.46 10.18
C GLU A 120 -0.56 -19.35 9.11
N PRO A 121 -0.08 -18.80 7.99
CA PRO A 121 0.60 -19.56 6.96
C PRO A 121 1.98 -20.05 7.44
N LEU A 122 2.41 -21.21 6.93
CA LEU A 122 3.73 -21.77 7.17
C LEU A 122 4.74 -21.17 6.20
N TYR A 123 5.87 -20.70 6.72
CA TYR A 123 7.01 -20.21 5.96
C TYR A 123 8.25 -21.04 6.28
N TYR A 124 9.16 -21.11 5.32
CA TYR A 124 10.52 -21.64 5.52
C TYR A 124 11.56 -20.59 5.16
N TYR A 125 12.70 -20.60 5.85
CA TYR A 125 13.81 -19.72 5.51
C TYR A 125 14.59 -20.28 4.32
N ASN A 126 14.83 -19.46 3.30
CA ASN A 126 15.74 -19.80 2.21
C ASN A 126 17.11 -19.14 2.47
N PRO A 127 18.16 -19.91 2.78
CA PRO A 127 19.48 -19.36 3.11
C PRO A 127 20.18 -18.71 1.91
N ASP A 128 19.92 -19.17 0.68
CA ASP A 128 20.53 -18.59 -0.52
C ASP A 128 19.91 -17.24 -0.88
N ARG A 129 18.63 -17.05 -0.56
CA ARG A 129 17.89 -15.82 -0.87
C ARG A 129 17.77 -14.88 0.32
N GLY A 130 17.95 -15.37 1.54
CA GLY A 130 18.00 -14.57 2.76
C GLY A 130 16.65 -14.11 3.32
N PHE A 131 15.55 -14.73 2.92
CA PHE A 131 14.20 -14.38 3.37
C PHE A 131 13.32 -15.63 3.49
N TYR A 132 12.18 -15.47 4.13
CA TYR A 132 11.19 -16.51 4.36
C TYR A 132 10.19 -16.59 3.21
N GLU A 133 9.97 -17.80 2.71
CA GLU A 133 9.11 -18.10 1.58
C GLU A 133 7.92 -18.98 1.98
N THR A 134 6.82 -18.86 1.21
CA THR A 134 5.60 -19.66 1.36
C THR A 134 5.33 -20.41 0.06
N ASN A 135 6.10 -21.47 -0.20
CA ASN A 135 5.93 -22.33 -1.37
C ASN A 135 5.63 -23.76 -0.93
N GLU A 136 4.34 -24.14 -0.93
CA GLU A 136 3.91 -25.47 -0.52
C GLU A 136 4.40 -26.57 -1.48
N GLU A 137 4.47 -26.29 -2.79
CA GLU A 137 4.97 -27.25 -3.79
C GLU A 137 6.46 -27.57 -3.57
N PHE A 138 7.27 -26.58 -3.20
CA PHE A 138 8.65 -26.82 -2.80
C PHE A 138 8.73 -27.74 -1.57
N ILE A 139 7.87 -27.54 -0.56
CA ILE A 139 7.84 -28.41 0.62
C ILE A 139 7.41 -29.84 0.22
N LYS A 140 6.41 -29.99 -0.65
CA LYS A 140 5.98 -31.29 -1.20
C LYS A 140 7.11 -32.00 -1.94
N ASP A 141 7.90 -31.26 -2.74
CA ASP A 141 9.09 -31.78 -3.41
C ASP A 141 10.12 -32.34 -2.42
N LEU A 142 10.37 -31.64 -1.30
CA LEU A 142 11.27 -32.12 -0.25
C LEU A 142 10.72 -33.37 0.43
N ILE A 143 9.41 -33.42 0.69
CA ILE A 143 8.73 -34.60 1.25
C ILE A 143 8.89 -35.79 0.31
N PHE A 144 8.71 -35.59 -1.00
CA PHE A 144 8.88 -36.64 -2.01
C PHE A 144 10.31 -37.18 -2.05
N VAL A 145 11.33 -36.32 -1.87
CA VAL A 145 12.73 -36.77 -1.76
C VAL A 145 12.94 -37.64 -0.52
N VAL A 146 12.31 -37.29 0.61
CA VAL A 146 12.43 -38.05 1.86
C VAL A 146 11.75 -39.41 1.74
N ASN A 147 10.55 -39.44 1.15
CA ASN A 147 9.81 -40.69 0.95
C ASN A 147 8.92 -40.59 -0.31
N PRO A 148 9.37 -41.21 -1.43
CA PRO A 148 8.67 -41.16 -2.72
C PRO A 148 7.32 -41.87 -2.77
N GLU A 149 7.02 -42.74 -1.80
CA GLU A 149 5.78 -43.54 -1.78
C GLU A 149 4.58 -42.77 -1.18
N LEU A 150 4.80 -41.54 -0.71
CA LEU A 150 3.74 -40.73 -0.11
C LEU A 150 2.74 -40.23 -1.16
N THR A 151 1.46 -40.34 -0.81
CA THR A 151 0.38 -39.66 -1.53
C THR A 151 0.33 -38.18 -1.16
N GLU A 152 -0.29 -37.37 -2.01
CA GLU A 152 -0.51 -35.94 -1.73
C GLU A 152 -1.23 -35.71 -0.39
N ARG A 153 -2.24 -36.52 -0.07
CA ARG A 153 -2.94 -36.43 1.22
C ARG A 153 -1.99 -36.58 2.41
N LYS A 154 -1.05 -37.53 2.35
CA LYS A 154 -0.04 -37.71 3.41
C LYS A 154 0.97 -36.55 3.43
N ALA A 155 1.32 -35.98 2.28
CA ALA A 155 2.17 -34.79 2.22
C ALA A 155 1.48 -33.57 2.88
N LEU A 156 0.18 -33.38 2.69
CA LEU A 156 -0.60 -32.36 3.40
C LEU A 156 -0.61 -32.61 4.92
N ASP A 157 -0.69 -33.87 5.35
CA ASP A 157 -0.57 -34.22 6.78
C ASP A 157 0.82 -33.91 7.37
N VAL A 158 1.88 -33.97 6.56
CA VAL A 158 3.25 -33.53 6.94
C VAL A 158 3.28 -32.02 7.09
N ILE A 159 2.79 -31.27 6.10
CA ILE A 159 2.73 -29.79 6.14
C ILE A 159 1.91 -29.31 7.34
N TYR A 160 0.79 -29.98 7.64
CA TYR A 160 -0.01 -29.71 8.84
C TYR A 160 0.83 -29.87 10.12
N LYS A 161 1.61 -30.94 10.25
CA LYS A 161 2.46 -31.20 11.42
C LYS A 161 3.62 -30.21 11.51
N LEU A 162 4.28 -29.88 10.39
CA LEU A 162 5.29 -28.82 10.32
C LEU A 162 4.72 -27.49 10.81
N SER A 163 3.53 -27.13 10.34
CA SER A 163 2.83 -25.91 10.75
C SER A 163 2.55 -25.88 12.25
N ARG A 164 2.07 -26.99 12.83
CA ARG A 164 1.77 -27.07 14.28
C ARG A 164 3.02 -27.05 15.15
N ALA A 165 4.13 -27.61 14.68
CA ALA A 165 5.42 -27.59 15.38
C ALA A 165 6.17 -26.26 15.23
N ALA A 166 5.87 -25.47 14.20
CA ALA A 166 6.52 -24.20 13.95
C ALA A 166 6.06 -23.09 14.91
N VAL A 167 7.02 -22.28 15.34
CA VAL A 167 6.81 -21.12 16.23
C VAL A 167 6.07 -20.02 15.46
N SER A 168 5.05 -19.44 16.08
CA SER A 168 4.34 -18.26 15.56
C SER A 168 5.15 -16.99 15.82
N ARG A 169 5.46 -16.23 14.77
CA ARG A 169 6.29 -15.02 14.81
C ARG A 169 5.68 -13.93 13.94
N LYS A 170 5.83 -12.66 14.34
CA LYS A 170 5.49 -11.50 13.49
C LYS A 170 6.63 -11.21 12.52
N ALA A 171 6.29 -10.78 11.29
CA ALA A 171 7.28 -10.30 10.35
C ALA A 171 8.03 -9.07 10.89
N ASP A 172 9.34 -9.02 10.67
CA ASP A 172 10.16 -7.88 11.04
C ASP A 172 10.16 -6.85 9.92
N ASN A 173 9.11 -6.02 9.91
CA ASN A 173 8.90 -4.97 8.91
C ASN A 173 9.96 -3.85 8.95
N ARG A 174 10.94 -3.90 9.85
CA ARG A 174 12.09 -2.99 9.85
C ARG A 174 13.13 -3.40 8.83
N TYR A 175 13.16 -4.68 8.46
CA TYR A 175 14.17 -5.22 7.57
C TYR A 175 13.61 -5.47 6.17
N THR A 176 14.46 -5.23 5.18
CA THR A 176 14.25 -5.59 3.79
C THR A 176 15.41 -6.48 3.37
N ALA A 177 15.11 -7.66 2.80
CA ALA A 177 16.14 -8.46 2.17
C ALA A 177 16.45 -7.84 0.80
N LEU A 178 17.65 -7.30 0.64
CA LEU A 178 18.17 -6.85 -0.66
C LEU A 178 18.80 -8.05 -1.38
N GLY A 179 19.36 -7.83 -2.57
CA GLY A 179 19.94 -8.89 -3.39
C GLY A 179 20.97 -9.74 -2.63
N ASN A 180 21.80 -9.09 -1.83
CA ASN A 180 22.98 -9.66 -1.16
C ASN A 180 22.98 -9.58 0.38
N LEU A 181 22.08 -8.81 1.02
CA LEU A 181 22.11 -8.59 2.48
C LEU A 181 20.75 -8.12 3.03
N LEU A 182 20.62 -8.05 4.36
CA LEU A 182 19.49 -7.43 5.04
C LEU A 182 19.78 -5.94 5.30
N TYR A 183 18.82 -5.08 4.99
CA TYR A 183 18.88 -3.65 5.31
C TYR A 183 17.79 -3.28 6.32
N ASN A 184 18.17 -2.61 7.41
CA ASN A 184 17.24 -2.11 8.41
C ASN A 184 16.84 -0.67 8.09
N ALA A 185 15.60 -0.47 7.64
CA ALA A 185 15.10 0.83 7.21
C ALA A 185 15.03 1.88 8.34
N LYS A 186 14.92 1.44 9.61
CA LYS A 186 14.89 2.35 10.77
C LYS A 186 16.27 2.86 11.16
N THR A 187 17.30 2.01 11.11
CA THR A 187 18.65 2.36 11.57
C THR A 187 19.61 2.70 10.43
N GLY A 188 19.29 2.31 9.20
CA GLY A 188 20.19 2.42 8.05
C GLY A 188 21.32 1.37 8.02
N VAL A 189 21.30 0.39 8.93
CA VAL A 189 22.36 -0.62 9.07
C VAL A 189 22.11 -1.80 8.13
N THR A 190 23.18 -2.32 7.57
CA THR A 190 23.18 -3.56 6.78
C THR A 190 23.75 -4.73 7.59
N GLU A 191 23.13 -5.90 7.48
CA GLU A 191 23.53 -7.14 8.15
C GLU A 191 23.53 -8.31 7.14
N PRO A 192 24.36 -9.36 7.32
CA PRO A 192 24.23 -10.59 6.54
C PRO A 192 22.84 -11.21 6.68
N PHE A 193 22.49 -12.08 5.72
CA PHE A 193 21.26 -12.86 5.82
C PHE A 193 21.23 -13.71 7.09
N SER A 194 20.08 -13.71 7.76
CA SER A 194 19.91 -14.37 9.05
C SER A 194 18.48 -14.93 9.21
N PRO A 195 18.30 -16.21 9.58
CA PRO A 195 16.98 -16.79 9.89
C PRO A 195 16.36 -16.18 11.17
N GLN A 196 17.18 -15.59 12.03
CA GLN A 196 16.69 -14.90 13.23
C GLN A 196 15.85 -13.66 12.85
N LYS A 197 16.00 -13.08 11.65
CA LYS A 197 15.14 -11.99 11.14
C LYS A 197 14.03 -12.57 10.25
N LEU A 198 12.78 -12.47 10.69
CA LEU A 198 11.63 -12.92 9.89
C LEU A 198 11.28 -11.88 8.81
N VAL A 199 12.02 -11.92 7.71
CA VAL A 199 11.78 -11.08 6.54
C VAL A 199 11.06 -11.90 5.48
N ILE A 200 9.92 -11.41 4.99
CA ILE A 200 9.04 -12.13 4.04
C ILE A 200 9.02 -11.48 2.64
N ARG A 201 9.91 -10.51 2.41
CA ARG A 201 10.01 -9.71 1.19
C ARG A 201 11.46 -9.60 0.78
N LYS A 202 11.73 -9.75 -0.52
CA LYS A 202 13.07 -9.59 -1.08
C LYS A 202 13.04 -8.68 -2.30
N ILE A 203 13.97 -7.75 -2.34
CA ILE A 203 14.30 -6.91 -3.48
C ILE A 203 15.51 -7.54 -4.19
N ASP A 204 15.45 -7.66 -5.52
CA ASP A 204 16.47 -8.41 -6.27
C ASP A 204 17.78 -7.62 -6.48
N CYS A 205 17.74 -6.29 -6.29
CA CYS A 205 18.90 -5.41 -6.47
C CYS A 205 19.88 -5.52 -5.29
N ASN A 206 21.18 -5.65 -5.57
CA ASN A 206 22.23 -5.67 -4.56
C ASN A 206 22.48 -4.28 -4.00
N TYR A 207 22.81 -4.20 -2.71
CA TYR A 207 23.36 -2.99 -2.12
C TYR A 207 24.88 -3.00 -2.22
N ILE A 208 25.43 -1.93 -2.81
CA ILE A 208 26.87 -1.64 -2.86
C ILE A 208 27.10 -0.32 -2.14
N ALA A 209 27.84 -0.36 -1.02
CA ALA A 209 28.25 0.84 -0.31
C ALA A 209 29.11 1.72 -1.23
N ASP A 210 28.90 3.03 -1.19
CA ASP A 210 29.63 4.03 -1.99
C ASP A 210 29.62 3.76 -3.51
N ALA A 211 28.55 3.13 -4.01
CA ALA A 211 28.34 2.89 -5.43
C ALA A 211 28.60 4.18 -6.25
N LYS A 212 29.35 4.04 -7.35
CA LYS A 212 29.68 5.17 -8.23
C LYS A 212 28.62 5.31 -9.31
N GLU A 213 28.29 6.56 -9.63
CA GLU A 213 27.31 6.83 -10.67
C GLU A 213 27.86 6.37 -12.03
N PRO A 214 27.18 5.46 -12.73
CA PRO A 214 27.60 5.06 -14.06
C PRO A 214 27.36 6.19 -15.06
N ASN A 215 28.34 6.38 -15.96
CA ASN A 215 28.22 7.26 -17.10
C ASN A 215 28.04 6.41 -18.36
N ILE A 216 26.84 6.40 -18.93
CA ILE A 216 26.50 5.62 -20.12
C ILE A 216 26.41 6.57 -21.31
N LYS A 217 27.49 6.71 -22.07
CA LYS A 217 27.55 7.61 -23.26
C LYS A 217 27.13 9.06 -22.94
N GLY A 218 27.55 9.59 -21.79
CA GLY A 218 27.19 10.92 -21.31
C GLY A 218 25.87 10.97 -20.52
N TRP A 219 25.11 9.88 -20.46
CA TRP A 219 23.90 9.79 -19.64
C TRP A 219 24.24 9.40 -18.20
N LYS A 220 23.66 10.16 -17.25
CA LYS A 220 23.71 9.92 -15.82
C LYS A 220 22.30 9.85 -15.25
N VAL A 221 22.08 8.92 -14.32
CA VAL A 221 20.74 8.67 -13.78
C VAL A 221 20.23 9.81 -12.88
N THR A 222 21.12 10.49 -12.14
CA THR A 222 20.72 11.63 -11.29
C THR A 222 20.24 12.82 -12.10
N GLU A 223 21.02 13.19 -13.12
CA GLU A 223 20.68 14.28 -14.06
C GLU A 223 19.40 13.95 -14.81
N TRP A 224 19.27 12.72 -15.32
CA TRP A 224 18.05 12.25 -15.98
C TRP A 224 16.82 12.34 -15.05
N LEU A 225 16.92 11.84 -13.82
CA LEU A 225 15.82 11.86 -12.86
C LEU A 225 15.42 13.30 -12.50
N LYS A 226 16.39 14.20 -12.32
CA LYS A 226 16.13 15.63 -12.06
C LYS A 226 15.48 16.32 -13.28
N ASN A 227 15.88 15.95 -14.49
CA ASN A 227 15.33 16.49 -15.74
C ASN A 227 13.88 16.06 -16.01
N LEU A 228 13.42 14.92 -15.49
CA LEU A 228 12.00 14.52 -15.56
C LEU A 228 11.07 15.60 -14.96
N PHE A 229 11.57 16.34 -13.97
CA PHE A 229 10.85 17.39 -13.25
C PHE A 229 11.28 18.80 -13.65
N GLY A 230 12.04 18.95 -14.75
CA GLY A 230 12.51 20.24 -15.23
C GLY A 230 13.49 20.93 -14.28
N GLY A 231 14.31 20.16 -13.56
CA GLY A 231 15.31 20.72 -12.64
C GLY A 231 14.83 20.99 -11.22
N ASP A 232 13.57 20.68 -10.90
CA ASP A 232 12.97 20.92 -9.59
C ASP A 232 13.56 20.00 -8.50
N ASP A 233 14.30 20.60 -7.55
CA ASP A 233 15.00 19.88 -6.48
C ASP A 233 14.07 19.27 -5.43
N GLU A 234 12.88 19.82 -5.20
CA GLU A 234 11.91 19.26 -4.26
C GLU A 234 11.26 18.02 -4.85
N LEU A 235 10.87 18.07 -6.13
CA LEU A 235 10.33 16.91 -6.86
C LEU A 235 11.39 15.82 -7.05
N TYR A 236 12.64 16.18 -7.33
CA TYR A 236 13.75 15.23 -7.38
C TYR A 236 13.93 14.49 -6.04
N ARG A 237 13.95 15.23 -4.92
CA ARG A 237 14.01 14.64 -3.57
C ARG A 237 12.79 13.76 -3.28
N MET A 238 11.61 14.18 -3.68
CA MET A 238 10.39 13.38 -3.56
C MET A 238 10.51 12.07 -4.35
N ALA A 239 11.03 12.10 -5.57
CA ALA A 239 11.24 10.90 -6.38
C ALA A 239 12.22 9.91 -5.73
N LEU A 240 13.32 10.40 -5.13
CA LEU A 240 14.23 9.56 -4.35
C LEU A 240 13.54 8.93 -3.12
N GLN A 241 12.70 9.69 -2.42
CA GLN A 241 11.92 9.16 -1.30
C GLN A 241 10.90 8.10 -1.75
N ILE A 242 10.26 8.27 -2.91
CA ILE A 242 9.37 7.27 -3.51
C ILE A 242 10.14 5.99 -3.80
N ILE A 243 11.32 6.09 -4.43
CA ILE A 243 12.19 4.94 -4.70
C ILE A 243 12.56 4.23 -3.39
N LYS A 244 13.00 4.98 -2.38
CA LYS A 244 13.34 4.45 -1.05
C LYS A 244 12.15 3.70 -0.45
N ALA A 245 10.97 4.31 -0.42
CA ALA A 245 9.76 3.72 0.12
C ALA A 245 9.32 2.46 -0.63
N SER A 246 9.48 2.43 -1.95
CA SER A 246 9.20 1.26 -2.79
C SER A 246 10.10 0.06 -2.47
N VAL A 247 11.38 0.32 -2.17
CA VAL A 247 12.35 -0.70 -1.77
C VAL A 247 12.10 -1.16 -0.32
N THR A 248 11.99 -0.23 0.62
CA THR A 248 11.94 -0.58 2.06
C THR A 248 10.55 -1.03 2.53
N GLY A 249 9.50 -0.71 1.77
CA GLY A 249 8.11 -0.89 2.20
C GLY A 249 7.68 0.12 3.29
N GLU A 250 8.52 1.12 3.60
CA GLU A 250 8.13 2.21 4.47
C GLU A 250 7.25 3.20 3.73
N SER A 251 5.93 2.99 3.80
CA SER A 251 4.98 3.98 3.28
C SER A 251 5.18 5.36 3.91
N LEU A 252 5.22 6.35 3.02
CA LEU A 252 5.23 7.78 3.30
C LEU A 252 3.83 8.31 3.67
N LYS A 253 2.82 7.42 3.76
CA LYS A 253 1.40 7.74 4.03
C LYS A 253 0.77 8.62 2.94
N ASN A 254 1.27 8.51 1.71
CA ASN A 254 0.82 9.28 0.56
C ASN A 254 0.49 8.39 -0.64
N VAL A 255 -0.43 8.88 -1.48
CA VAL A 255 -0.66 8.40 -2.84
C VAL A 255 0.14 9.29 -3.79
N PHE A 256 1.09 8.71 -4.51
CA PHE A 256 1.91 9.43 -5.48
C PHE A 256 1.25 9.40 -6.85
N TRP A 257 1.05 10.57 -7.45
CA TRP A 257 0.43 10.69 -8.77
C TRP A 257 1.41 11.26 -9.78
N LEU A 258 1.82 10.46 -10.76
CA LEU A 258 2.67 10.89 -11.86
C LEU A 258 1.78 11.56 -12.93
N LEU A 259 1.90 12.88 -13.08
CA LEU A 259 1.09 13.68 -14.00
C LEU A 259 1.94 14.22 -15.14
N GLY A 260 1.49 14.11 -16.38
CA GLY A 260 2.16 14.73 -17.53
C GLY A 260 1.72 14.09 -18.84
N LYS A 261 2.00 14.70 -20.00
CA LYS A 261 1.58 14.14 -21.30
C LYS A 261 2.30 12.82 -21.64
N GLY A 262 1.88 12.16 -22.72
CA GLY A 262 2.64 11.03 -23.29
C GLY A 262 4.08 11.45 -23.59
N GLY A 263 5.04 10.54 -23.37
CA GLY A 263 6.46 10.78 -23.68
C GLY A 263 7.25 11.59 -22.64
N THR A 264 6.65 12.04 -21.53
CA THR A 264 7.37 12.82 -20.50
C THR A 264 8.24 12.00 -19.54
N GLY A 265 8.27 10.67 -19.69
CA GLY A 265 9.09 9.76 -18.88
C GLY A 265 8.39 9.09 -17.69
N LYS A 266 7.08 9.28 -17.49
CA LYS A 266 6.30 8.63 -16.42
C LYS A 266 6.44 7.11 -16.42
N GLY A 267 6.18 6.49 -17.57
CA GLY A 267 6.30 5.04 -17.75
C GLY A 267 7.72 4.53 -17.55
N THR A 268 8.73 5.31 -17.97
CA THR A 268 10.14 4.99 -17.74
C THR A 268 10.51 5.03 -16.25
N PHE A 269 9.96 5.99 -15.50
CA PHE A 269 10.14 6.05 -14.03
C PHE A 269 9.43 4.90 -13.30
N GLN A 270 8.21 4.54 -13.72
CA GLN A 270 7.51 3.36 -13.19
C GLN A 270 8.29 2.07 -13.48
N GLU A 271 8.85 1.94 -14.69
CA GLU A 271 9.67 0.79 -15.07
C GLU A 271 10.96 0.71 -14.26
N LEU A 272 11.62 1.84 -14.01
CA LEU A 272 12.78 1.90 -13.12
C LEU A 272 12.45 1.38 -11.71
N ILE A 273 11.29 1.78 -11.16
CA ILE A 273 10.85 1.28 -9.85
C ILE A 273 10.60 -0.23 -9.91
N LYS A 274 9.94 -0.75 -10.95
CA LYS A 274 9.75 -2.20 -11.13
C LYS A 274 11.08 -2.95 -11.23
N ASN A 275 12.06 -2.42 -11.96
CA ASN A 275 13.39 -3.01 -12.10
C ASN A 275 14.15 -3.02 -10.78
N LEU A 276 14.01 -1.96 -9.97
CA LEU A 276 14.61 -1.91 -8.63
C LEU A 276 13.98 -2.92 -7.68
N VAL A 277 12.65 -2.93 -7.58
CA VAL A 277 11.97 -3.77 -6.58
C VAL A 277 11.80 -5.22 -7.01
N GLY A 278 11.79 -5.51 -8.32
CA GLY A 278 11.45 -6.79 -8.90
C GLY A 278 9.94 -6.90 -9.20
N ALA A 279 9.58 -7.41 -10.39
CA ALA A 279 8.19 -7.47 -10.87
C ALA A 279 7.25 -8.27 -9.92
N GLN A 280 7.78 -9.27 -9.22
CA GLN A 280 7.07 -10.05 -8.22
C GLN A 280 6.60 -9.21 -7.01
N ASN A 281 7.22 -8.06 -6.75
CA ASN A 281 6.87 -7.16 -5.63
C ASN A 281 5.90 -6.04 -6.05
N VAL A 282 5.49 -6.00 -7.32
CA VAL A 282 4.58 -5.00 -7.86
C VAL A 282 3.17 -5.57 -8.07
N ALA A 283 2.17 -4.86 -7.57
CA ALA A 283 0.77 -5.03 -7.92
C ALA A 283 0.40 -4.05 -9.04
N ASN A 284 -0.25 -4.53 -10.10
CA ASN A 284 -0.86 -3.65 -11.09
C ASN A 284 -2.33 -3.46 -10.73
N LEU A 285 -2.69 -2.29 -10.22
CA LEU A 285 -4.06 -1.98 -9.81
C LEU A 285 -4.31 -0.47 -9.95
N LYS A 286 -5.24 -0.10 -10.83
CA LYS A 286 -5.64 1.30 -10.98
C LYS A 286 -6.61 1.71 -9.88
N ILE A 287 -6.55 2.98 -9.52
CA ILE A 287 -7.41 3.54 -8.48
C ILE A 287 -8.90 3.43 -8.77
N ASN A 288 -9.31 3.44 -10.04
CA ASN A 288 -10.69 3.24 -10.48
C ASN A 288 -11.08 1.76 -10.62
N GLU A 289 -10.16 0.83 -10.38
CA GLU A 289 -10.37 -0.62 -10.53
C GLU A 289 -10.58 -1.32 -9.20
N VAL A 290 -10.00 -0.82 -8.11
CA VAL A 290 -10.04 -1.47 -6.78
C VAL A 290 -11.44 -1.86 -6.31
N ASN A 291 -12.47 -1.11 -6.72
CA ASN A 291 -13.86 -1.34 -6.33
C ASN A 291 -14.72 -1.98 -7.43
N LYS A 292 -14.14 -2.39 -8.58
CA LYS A 292 -14.89 -3.07 -9.65
C LYS A 292 -15.33 -4.47 -9.24
N SER A 293 -14.52 -5.14 -8.42
CA SER A 293 -14.79 -6.49 -7.92
C SER A 293 -14.16 -6.67 -6.54
N ARG A 294 -14.80 -7.49 -5.70
CA ARG A 294 -14.28 -7.87 -4.38
C ARG A 294 -12.94 -8.62 -4.43
N PHE A 295 -12.58 -9.16 -5.59
CA PHE A 295 -11.36 -9.95 -5.79
C PHE A 295 -10.14 -9.12 -6.19
N GLU A 296 -10.30 -7.85 -6.53
CA GLU A 296 -9.19 -6.99 -7.02
C GLU A 296 -8.10 -6.84 -5.97
N THR A 297 -8.46 -6.81 -4.68
CA THR A 297 -7.48 -6.65 -3.59
C THR A 297 -6.58 -7.87 -3.40
N SER A 298 -6.92 -9.04 -3.96
CA SER A 298 -6.07 -10.24 -3.86
C SER A 298 -4.68 -10.06 -4.48
N VAL A 299 -4.55 -9.22 -5.52
CA VAL A 299 -3.27 -8.95 -6.20
C VAL A 299 -2.26 -8.20 -5.32
N LEU A 300 -2.72 -7.64 -4.19
CA LEU A 300 -1.92 -6.89 -3.23
C LEU A 300 -1.09 -7.80 -2.32
N VAL A 301 -1.52 -9.05 -2.12
CA VAL A 301 -0.87 -9.95 -1.17
C VAL A 301 0.58 -10.21 -1.60
N GLY A 302 1.53 -9.97 -0.68
CA GLY A 302 2.97 -10.16 -0.92
C GLY A 302 3.66 -9.04 -1.71
N LYS A 303 2.97 -7.94 -2.04
CA LYS A 303 3.52 -6.82 -2.81
C LYS A 303 3.97 -5.65 -1.92
N THR A 304 4.90 -4.83 -2.42
CA THR A 304 5.38 -3.61 -1.76
C THR A 304 4.95 -2.33 -2.47
N VAL A 305 4.73 -2.42 -3.78
CA VAL A 305 4.36 -1.28 -4.62
C VAL A 305 3.08 -1.59 -5.37
N VAL A 306 2.16 -0.62 -5.39
CA VAL A 306 0.97 -0.66 -6.25
C VAL A 306 1.16 0.36 -7.35
N ILE A 307 1.15 -0.08 -8.61
CA ILE A 307 1.24 0.77 -9.78
C ILE A 307 -0.09 0.71 -10.55
N GLY A 308 -0.78 1.85 -10.64
CA GLY A 308 -1.92 2.03 -11.54
C GLY A 308 -1.48 2.88 -12.73
N ASP A 309 -1.14 2.23 -13.83
CA ASP A 309 -0.66 2.93 -15.03
C ASP A 309 -1.80 3.42 -15.91
N ASP A 310 -1.63 4.61 -16.48
CA ASP A 310 -2.52 5.26 -17.44
C ASP A 310 -4.00 5.24 -16.98
N VAL A 311 -4.25 5.87 -15.83
CA VAL A 311 -5.61 6.15 -15.37
C VAL A 311 -6.25 7.14 -16.33
N GLN A 312 -7.46 6.83 -16.79
CA GLN A 312 -8.18 7.66 -17.76
C GLN A 312 -8.46 9.06 -17.19
N VAL A 313 -8.26 10.08 -18.03
CA VAL A 313 -8.56 11.47 -17.68
C VAL A 313 -10.05 11.62 -17.39
N ARG A 314 -10.41 12.36 -16.32
CA ARG A 314 -11.81 12.61 -15.91
C ARG A 314 -12.64 11.36 -15.55
N VAL A 315 -12.04 10.18 -15.40
CA VAL A 315 -12.77 9.04 -14.81
C VAL A 315 -13.22 9.40 -13.39
N LYS A 316 -14.47 9.11 -13.05
CA LYS A 316 -15.02 9.37 -11.71
C LYS A 316 -14.60 8.25 -10.75
N ILE A 317 -13.83 8.59 -9.73
CA ILE A 317 -13.43 7.70 -8.63
C ILE A 317 -14.31 8.03 -7.43
N LYS A 318 -15.22 7.10 -7.11
CA LYS A 318 -16.19 7.31 -6.03
C LYS A 318 -15.60 7.12 -4.63
N ASP A 319 -14.60 6.25 -4.50
CA ASP A 319 -14.01 5.90 -3.22
C ASP A 319 -12.51 5.62 -3.36
N VAL A 320 -11.73 6.24 -2.47
CA VAL A 320 -10.27 6.13 -2.36
C VAL A 320 -9.84 5.54 -1.01
N SER A 321 -10.79 5.12 -0.18
CA SER A 321 -10.57 4.61 1.19
C SER A 321 -9.58 3.46 1.23
N THR A 322 -9.72 2.46 0.35
CA THR A 322 -8.80 1.31 0.26
C THR A 322 -7.36 1.75 0.01
N PHE A 323 -7.13 2.69 -0.92
CA PHE A 323 -5.78 3.21 -1.16
C PHE A 323 -5.25 3.97 0.04
N PHE A 324 -6.09 4.78 0.70
CA PHE A 324 -5.69 5.46 1.91
C PHE A 324 -5.31 4.48 3.03
N SER A 325 -6.08 3.42 3.25
CA SER A 325 -5.77 2.35 4.20
C SER A 325 -4.43 1.68 3.87
N LEU A 326 -4.15 1.42 2.58
CA LEU A 326 -2.86 0.88 2.13
C LEU A 326 -1.67 1.81 2.41
N THR A 327 -1.87 3.13 2.33
CA THR A 327 -0.82 4.10 2.67
C THR A 327 -0.54 4.14 4.18
N THR A 328 -1.55 3.95 5.03
CA THR A 328 -1.42 4.03 6.49
C THR A 328 -1.09 2.69 7.15
N GLY A 329 -1.38 1.58 6.47
CA GLY A 329 -1.27 0.23 7.01
C GLY A 329 -2.53 -0.23 7.76
N ASP A 330 -3.67 0.43 7.54
CA ASP A 330 -4.94 0.04 8.14
C ASP A 330 -5.42 -1.30 7.57
N PRO A 331 -6.21 -2.10 8.32
CA PRO A 331 -6.68 -3.39 7.84
C PRO A 331 -7.52 -3.24 6.56
N ILE A 332 -7.23 -4.07 5.55
CA ILE A 332 -8.06 -4.20 4.36
C ILE A 332 -8.58 -5.63 4.21
N LYS A 333 -9.77 -5.77 3.63
CA LYS A 333 -10.35 -7.07 3.32
C LYS A 333 -9.77 -7.62 2.02
N ILE A 334 -9.33 -8.87 2.07
CA ILE A 334 -8.87 -9.65 0.92
C ILE A 334 -9.88 -10.75 0.65
N GLU A 335 -10.36 -10.82 -0.60
CA GLU A 335 -11.15 -11.94 -1.08
C GLU A 335 -10.44 -12.59 -2.26
N GLU A 336 -10.24 -13.90 -2.17
CA GLU A 336 -9.70 -14.73 -3.25
C GLU A 336 -10.80 -15.68 -3.72
N LYS A 337 -10.88 -15.94 -5.03
CA LYS A 337 -11.92 -16.81 -5.59
C LYS A 337 -11.80 -18.22 -4.99
N GLY A 338 -12.87 -18.70 -4.35
CA GLY A 338 -12.91 -20.03 -3.74
C GLY A 338 -12.23 -20.14 -2.37
N LYS A 339 -11.83 -19.02 -1.74
CA LYS A 339 -11.28 -19.00 -0.37
C LYS A 339 -12.10 -18.11 0.56
N THR A 340 -12.02 -18.40 1.85
CA THR A 340 -12.66 -17.57 2.89
C THR A 340 -12.00 -16.18 2.92
N PRO A 341 -12.79 -15.09 2.86
CA PRO A 341 -12.28 -13.74 3.06
C PRO A 341 -11.53 -13.57 4.37
N TYR A 342 -10.49 -12.76 4.36
CA TYR A 342 -9.72 -12.41 5.56
C TYR A 342 -9.32 -10.93 5.51
N SER A 343 -9.00 -10.34 6.66
CA SER A 343 -8.44 -8.97 6.69
C SER A 343 -6.99 -8.99 7.09
N VAL A 344 -6.19 -8.13 6.46
CA VAL A 344 -4.74 -8.04 6.68
C VAL A 344 -4.30 -6.58 6.64
N ASN A 345 -3.29 -6.25 7.44
CA ASN A 345 -2.61 -4.96 7.41
C ASN A 345 -1.54 -4.98 6.33
N LEU A 346 -1.76 -4.25 5.24
CA LEU A 346 -0.78 -4.08 4.19
C LEU A 346 -0.32 -2.63 4.13
N LYS A 347 0.99 -2.44 4.13
CA LYS A 347 1.64 -1.13 3.99
C LYS A 347 2.42 -1.11 2.69
N MET A 348 2.06 -0.20 1.78
CA MET A 348 2.61 -0.17 0.42
C MET A 348 2.89 1.24 -0.07
N THR A 349 3.80 1.34 -1.03
CA THR A 349 3.98 2.57 -1.82
C THR A 349 3.01 2.57 -2.99
N ILE A 350 2.19 3.60 -3.08
CA ILE A 350 1.13 3.69 -4.08
C ILE A 350 1.51 4.71 -5.13
N ILE A 351 1.61 4.28 -6.38
CA ILE A 351 1.96 5.09 -7.52
C ILE A 351 0.84 4.97 -8.56
N GLN A 352 0.25 6.08 -8.94
CA GLN A 352 -0.73 6.17 -10.02
C GLN A 352 -0.18 7.09 -11.09
N SER A 353 -0.51 6.87 -12.37
CA SER A 353 -0.11 7.77 -13.46
C SER A 353 -1.28 8.11 -14.35
N SER A 354 -1.26 9.31 -14.93
CA SER A 354 -2.21 9.70 -15.97
C SER A 354 -1.70 10.88 -16.78
N ASN A 355 -2.34 11.13 -17.93
CA ASN A 355 -2.08 12.33 -18.73
C ASN A 355 -2.84 13.57 -18.25
N GLY A 356 -3.86 13.36 -17.42
CA GLY A 356 -4.72 14.36 -16.80
C GLY A 356 -5.43 13.71 -15.64
N LEU A 357 -5.88 14.49 -14.67
CA LEU A 357 -6.33 13.93 -13.40
C LEU A 357 -7.76 13.34 -13.50
N PRO A 358 -8.07 12.30 -12.73
CA PRO A 358 -9.41 11.73 -12.63
C PRO A 358 -10.28 12.56 -11.67
N ILE A 359 -11.60 12.56 -11.81
CA ILE A 359 -12.46 13.22 -10.83
C ILE A 359 -12.53 12.33 -9.57
N ILE A 360 -11.98 12.80 -8.45
CA ILE A 360 -12.02 12.06 -7.18
C ILE A 360 -13.11 12.65 -6.28
N ASN A 361 -14.11 11.85 -5.97
CA ASN A 361 -15.10 12.20 -4.96
C ASN A 361 -14.49 12.00 -3.57
N GLY A 362 -14.58 13.01 -2.71
CA GLY A 362 -14.12 12.92 -1.34
C GLY A 362 -13.91 14.28 -0.70
N ASP A 363 -13.54 14.25 0.57
CA ASP A 363 -13.14 15.44 1.33
C ASP A 363 -11.86 16.03 0.72
N SER A 364 -11.92 17.29 0.29
CA SER A 364 -10.79 18.03 -0.28
C SER A 364 -9.60 18.05 0.67
N ASP A 365 -9.82 18.14 1.98
CA ASP A 365 -8.74 18.18 2.96
C ASP A 365 -8.08 16.82 3.11
N ALA A 366 -8.85 15.73 3.02
CA ALA A 366 -8.30 14.37 3.02
C ALA A 366 -7.46 14.10 1.77
N ILE A 367 -7.95 14.53 0.59
CA ILE A 367 -7.23 14.43 -0.69
C ILE A 367 -5.95 15.26 -0.63
N GLY A 368 -6.04 16.54 -0.22
CA GLY A 368 -4.91 17.47 -0.14
C GLY A 368 -3.78 16.98 0.77
N ARG A 369 -4.14 16.35 1.90
CA ARG A 369 -3.14 15.79 2.83
C ARG A 369 -2.45 14.55 2.29
N ARG A 370 -3.17 13.67 1.58
CA ARG A 370 -2.69 12.33 1.19
C ARG A 370 -2.11 12.25 -0.21
N PHE A 371 -2.56 13.06 -1.16
CA PHE A 371 -2.01 13.04 -2.52
C PHE A 371 -0.71 13.86 -2.62
N ARG A 372 0.23 13.34 -3.40
CA ARG A 372 1.44 14.05 -3.84
C ARG A 372 1.49 13.91 -5.35
N ILE A 373 1.24 14.99 -6.07
CA ILE A 373 1.26 15.00 -7.54
C ILE A 373 2.67 15.38 -7.97
N LEU A 374 3.28 14.58 -8.84
CA LEU A 374 4.57 14.85 -9.44
C LEU A 374 4.33 15.26 -10.89
N PRO A 375 4.41 16.56 -11.23
CA PRO A 375 4.30 17.03 -12.60
C PRO A 375 5.57 16.69 -13.39
N PHE A 376 5.48 15.73 -14.30
CA PHE A 376 6.51 15.41 -15.28
C PHE A 376 6.47 16.46 -16.38
N LYS A 377 7.39 17.41 -16.31
CA LYS A 377 7.51 18.51 -17.27
C LYS A 377 8.18 18.05 -18.57
N GLY A 378 8.93 16.94 -18.52
CA GLY A 378 9.63 16.40 -19.67
C GLY A 378 10.74 17.35 -20.15
N GLY A 379 11.94 17.23 -19.59
CA GLY A 379 13.11 18.02 -19.99
C GLY A 379 13.84 17.54 -21.25
N PHE A 380 13.25 16.64 -22.04
CA PHE A 380 13.89 16.12 -23.24
C PHE A 380 13.70 17.10 -24.41
N ALA A 381 14.49 18.18 -24.43
CA ALA A 381 14.67 18.98 -25.63
C ALA A 381 15.43 18.13 -26.67
N GLY A 382 14.72 17.27 -27.40
CA GLY A 382 15.30 16.37 -28.40
C GLY A 382 14.55 15.05 -28.60
N LYS A 383 15.08 14.21 -29.48
CA LYS A 383 14.57 12.85 -29.72
C LYS A 383 14.74 12.02 -28.44
N VAL A 384 13.64 11.49 -27.90
CA VAL A 384 13.66 10.58 -26.75
C VAL A 384 14.61 9.42 -27.08
N ASN A 385 15.61 9.19 -26.23
CA ASN A 385 16.51 8.06 -26.38
C ASN A 385 15.80 6.78 -25.86
N PRO A 386 15.37 5.86 -26.74
CA PRO A 386 14.64 4.66 -26.33
C PRO A 386 15.52 3.75 -25.45
N ALA A 387 16.84 3.78 -25.64
CA ALA A 387 17.79 2.99 -24.85
C ALA A 387 17.73 3.32 -23.35
N ILE A 388 17.22 4.49 -22.96
CA ILE A 388 17.03 4.79 -21.54
C ILE A 388 16.07 3.77 -20.91
N LYS A 389 14.93 3.53 -21.55
CA LYS A 389 13.90 2.62 -21.03
C LYS A 389 14.27 1.15 -21.25
N ASP A 390 14.81 0.84 -22.42
CA ASP A 390 15.00 -0.55 -22.85
C ASP A 390 16.32 -1.16 -22.35
N ASP A 391 17.29 -0.33 -21.95
CA ASP A 391 18.63 -0.76 -21.52
C ASP A 391 19.08 -0.06 -20.23
N TYR A 392 19.22 1.26 -20.22
CA TYR A 392 20.01 1.95 -19.18
C TYR A 392 19.41 1.80 -17.78
N ILE A 393 18.08 1.97 -17.63
CA ILE A 393 17.39 1.78 -16.34
C ILE A 393 17.27 0.31 -15.90
N CYS A 394 17.68 -0.64 -16.75
CA CYS A 394 17.71 -2.07 -16.46
C CYS A 394 19.11 -2.53 -16.03
N ARG A 395 20.15 -1.71 -16.27
CA ARG A 395 21.53 -2.08 -15.98
C ARG A 395 21.78 -2.19 -14.49
N ARG A 396 22.48 -3.25 -14.11
CA ARG A 396 22.78 -3.57 -12.71
C ARG A 396 23.49 -2.41 -12.01
N GLU A 397 24.51 -1.82 -12.63
CA GLU A 397 25.26 -0.71 -12.05
C GLU A 397 24.43 0.56 -11.83
N VAL A 398 23.40 0.79 -12.67
CA VAL A 398 22.46 1.91 -12.51
C VAL A 398 21.52 1.66 -11.34
N LEU A 399 20.98 0.45 -11.25
CA LEU A 399 20.07 0.04 -10.19
C LEU A 399 20.78 0.05 -8.82
N GLU A 400 21.98 -0.54 -8.73
CA GLU A 400 22.78 -0.60 -7.51
C GLU A 400 23.17 0.81 -7.02
N TYR A 401 23.56 1.70 -7.95
CA TYR A 401 23.84 3.11 -7.62
C TYR A 401 22.59 3.84 -7.11
N LEU A 402 21.47 3.72 -7.81
CA LEU A 402 20.24 4.41 -7.44
C LEU A 402 19.65 3.89 -6.13
N LEU A 403 19.77 2.58 -5.87
CA LEU A 403 19.42 1.98 -4.59
C LEU A 403 20.25 2.59 -3.46
N CYS A 404 21.58 2.67 -3.63
CA CYS A 404 22.48 3.28 -2.65
C CYS A 404 22.11 4.74 -2.36
N LEU A 405 21.89 5.53 -3.43
CA LEU A 405 21.46 6.92 -3.33
C LEU A 405 20.12 7.08 -2.59
N ALA A 406 19.12 6.26 -2.95
CA ALA A 406 17.80 6.31 -2.34
C ALA A 406 17.82 5.92 -0.87
N LEU A 407 18.54 4.86 -0.48
CA LEU A 407 18.63 4.44 0.92
C LEU A 407 19.35 5.49 1.79
N ASN A 408 20.39 6.14 1.26
CA ASN A 408 21.13 7.22 1.92
C ASN A 408 20.36 8.56 1.94
N THR A 409 19.27 8.68 1.18
CA THR A 409 18.42 9.88 1.20
C THR A 409 17.64 9.94 2.51
N LYS A 410 17.72 11.08 3.21
CA LYS A 410 16.96 11.33 4.44
C LYS A 410 15.46 11.34 4.13
N THR A 411 14.69 10.55 4.87
CA THR A 411 13.23 10.54 4.76
C THR A 411 12.66 11.79 5.46
N ASP A 412 11.85 12.55 4.73
CA ASP A 412 11.10 13.69 5.24
C ASP A 412 9.61 13.51 4.92
N LEU A 413 8.86 13.08 5.93
CA LEU A 413 7.41 12.88 5.84
C LEU A 413 6.63 14.19 5.65
N LYS A 414 7.26 15.34 5.89
CA LYS A 414 6.63 16.65 5.68
C LYS A 414 6.91 17.21 4.29
N LEU A 415 7.79 16.59 3.50
CA LEU A 415 8.09 17.05 2.14
C LEU A 415 6.79 17.08 1.32
N ASN A 416 6.45 18.27 0.84
CA ASN A 416 5.35 18.48 -0.10
C ASN A 416 5.79 19.57 -1.08
N PRO A 417 6.38 19.18 -2.23
CA PRO A 417 6.93 20.13 -3.19
C PRO A 417 5.90 21.19 -3.57
N GLN A 418 6.32 22.44 -3.76
CA GLN A 418 5.39 23.51 -4.14
C GLN A 418 4.63 23.18 -5.43
N ALA A 419 5.30 22.57 -6.40
CA ALA A 419 4.69 22.09 -7.64
C ALA A 419 3.62 21.01 -7.43
N SER A 420 3.80 20.14 -6.42
CA SER A 420 2.81 19.15 -6.01
C SER A 420 1.59 19.82 -5.38
N GLN A 421 1.81 20.75 -4.46
CA GLN A 421 0.73 21.50 -3.80
C GLN A 421 -0.12 22.25 -4.83
N LYS A 422 0.54 22.99 -5.74
CA LYS A 422 -0.14 23.69 -6.83
C LYS A 422 -0.95 22.73 -7.71
N ALA A 423 -0.36 21.60 -8.11
CA ALA A 423 -1.07 20.63 -8.95
C ALA A 423 -2.28 20.01 -8.24
N VAL A 424 -2.20 19.77 -6.92
CA VAL A 424 -3.34 19.27 -6.13
C VAL A 424 -4.42 20.35 -5.96
N TYR A 425 -4.02 21.61 -5.84
CA TYR A 425 -4.94 22.73 -5.78
C TYR A 425 -5.67 22.92 -7.12
N ASP A 426 -4.92 23.04 -8.23
CA ASP A 426 -5.45 23.14 -9.59
C ASP A 426 -6.41 21.95 -9.88
N PHE A 427 -6.06 20.75 -9.39
CA PHE A 427 -6.90 19.57 -9.47
C PHE A 427 -8.24 19.71 -8.75
N GLN A 428 -8.20 20.15 -7.48
CA GLN A 428 -9.41 20.32 -6.68
C GLN A 428 -10.34 21.37 -7.28
N GLU A 429 -9.78 22.39 -7.92
CA GLU A 429 -10.55 23.40 -8.64
C GLU A 429 -11.21 22.88 -9.91
N GLU A 430 -10.49 22.10 -10.72
CA GLU A 430 -11.03 21.50 -11.95
C GLU A 430 -12.13 20.48 -11.67
N VAL A 431 -12.03 19.76 -10.56
CA VAL A 431 -12.97 18.69 -10.16
C VAL A 431 -14.18 19.23 -9.42
N ASN A 432 -14.02 20.26 -8.60
CA ASN A 432 -15.13 20.81 -7.83
C ASN A 432 -16.00 21.70 -8.74
N GLU A 433 -17.14 21.16 -9.15
CA GLU A 433 -18.12 21.82 -10.02
C GLU A 433 -18.61 23.16 -9.43
N VAL A 434 -18.74 23.27 -8.11
CA VAL A 434 -19.15 24.51 -7.42
C VAL A 434 -18.01 25.53 -7.43
N VAL A 435 -16.76 25.11 -7.23
CA VAL A 435 -15.59 26.01 -7.34
C VAL A 435 -15.44 26.51 -8.77
N SER A 436 -15.55 25.62 -9.75
CA SER A 436 -15.53 25.94 -11.17
C SER A 436 -16.63 26.94 -11.54
N PHE A 437 -17.87 26.69 -11.10
CA PHE A 437 -18.98 27.63 -11.24
C PHE A 437 -18.69 28.97 -10.58
N THR A 438 -18.20 28.97 -9.34
CA THR A 438 -17.95 30.18 -8.56
C THR A 438 -16.97 31.09 -9.30
N ARG A 439 -15.88 30.53 -9.85
CA ARG A 439 -14.91 31.32 -10.61
C ARG A 439 -15.38 31.76 -11.99
N ASN A 440 -16.15 30.91 -12.66
CA ASN A 440 -16.67 31.26 -13.98
C ASN A 440 -17.71 32.38 -13.89
N PHE A 441 -18.55 32.33 -12.85
CA PHE A 441 -19.65 33.25 -12.67
C PHE A 441 -19.25 34.55 -11.95
N PHE A 442 -18.57 34.48 -10.79
CA PHE A 442 -18.22 35.67 -10.00
C PHE A 442 -16.99 36.39 -10.58
N LYS A 443 -17.21 37.16 -11.65
CA LYS A 443 -16.18 37.94 -12.34
C LYS A 443 -16.35 39.44 -12.11
N LYS A 444 -15.25 40.19 -12.23
CA LYS A 444 -15.28 41.66 -12.18
C LYS A 444 -16.18 42.29 -13.27
N SER A 445 -16.44 41.57 -14.37
CA SER A 445 -17.30 42.04 -15.46
C SER A 445 -18.80 42.09 -15.12
N LEU A 446 -19.24 41.54 -13.99
CA LEU A 446 -20.64 41.61 -13.58
C LEU A 446 -21.07 43.06 -13.29
N VAL A 447 -22.20 43.48 -13.83
CA VAL A 447 -22.76 44.83 -13.70
C VAL A 447 -23.41 45.02 -12.33
N SER A 448 -24.06 44.00 -11.78
CA SER A 448 -24.71 44.11 -10.46
C SER A 448 -23.71 44.29 -9.33
N SER A 449 -23.99 45.30 -8.49
CA SER A 449 -23.31 45.48 -7.20
C SER A 449 -23.74 44.45 -6.14
N PHE A 450 -24.90 43.82 -6.31
CA PHE A 450 -25.41 42.77 -5.43
C PHE A 450 -26.04 41.63 -6.23
N LEU A 451 -25.65 40.39 -5.93
CA LEU A 451 -26.13 39.16 -6.55
C LEU A 451 -26.97 38.36 -5.56
N PRO A 452 -28.29 38.26 -5.72
CA PRO A 452 -29.15 37.54 -4.79
C PRO A 452 -28.94 36.02 -4.86
N ASN A 453 -29.09 35.34 -3.73
CA ASN A 453 -28.93 33.88 -3.66
C ASN A 453 -29.86 33.15 -4.65
N SER A 454 -31.10 33.61 -4.80
CA SER A 454 -32.05 33.01 -5.76
C SER A 454 -31.57 33.12 -7.21
N PHE A 455 -30.92 34.23 -7.57
CA PHE A 455 -30.30 34.41 -8.88
C PHE A 455 -29.10 33.49 -9.06
N VAL A 456 -28.17 33.47 -8.10
CA VAL A 456 -26.98 32.60 -8.16
C VAL A 456 -27.38 31.12 -8.24
N TRP A 457 -28.41 30.70 -7.49
CA TRP A 457 -28.99 29.36 -7.58
C TRP A 457 -29.55 29.07 -8.98
N TRP A 458 -30.27 30.02 -9.57
CA TRP A 458 -30.81 29.87 -10.91
C TRP A 458 -29.72 29.80 -11.99
N VAL A 459 -28.66 30.62 -11.87
CA VAL A 459 -27.48 30.58 -12.75
C VAL A 459 -26.76 29.24 -12.59
N TRP A 460 -26.67 28.71 -11.37
CA TRP A 460 -26.11 27.38 -11.10
C TRP A 460 -26.90 26.27 -11.79
N LEU A 461 -28.24 26.29 -11.75
CA LEU A 461 -29.06 25.32 -12.46
C LEU A 461 -28.81 25.37 -13.98
N SER A 462 -28.68 26.57 -14.55
CA SER A 462 -28.35 26.74 -15.97
C SER A 462 -26.94 26.25 -16.30
N PHE A 463 -25.97 26.50 -15.41
CA PHE A 463 -24.61 25.99 -15.52
C PHE A 463 -24.61 24.45 -15.51
N LYS A 464 -25.38 23.83 -14.62
CA LYS A 464 -25.49 22.37 -14.56
C LYS A 464 -26.05 21.77 -15.83
N GLU A 465 -27.12 22.37 -16.36
CA GLU A 465 -27.75 21.92 -17.60
C GLU A 465 -26.77 21.99 -18.78
N TYR A 466 -26.07 23.12 -18.93
CA TYR A 466 -25.12 23.34 -20.02
C TYR A 466 -23.90 22.40 -19.97
N TYR A 467 -23.30 22.22 -18.78
CA TYR A 467 -22.12 21.38 -18.60
C TYR A 467 -22.45 19.91 -18.31
N GLN A 468 -23.74 19.52 -18.36
CA GLN A 468 -24.23 18.16 -18.09
C GLN A 468 -23.76 17.63 -16.71
N ILE A 469 -23.87 18.50 -15.70
CA ILE A 469 -23.47 18.20 -14.33
C ILE A 469 -24.61 17.49 -13.59
N GLU A 470 -24.36 16.24 -13.23
CA GLU A 470 -25.24 15.42 -12.41
C GLU A 470 -24.80 15.45 -10.94
N ASN A 471 -25.34 16.41 -10.18
CA ASN A 471 -25.21 16.48 -8.72
C ASN A 471 -26.55 16.81 -8.04
N ASP A 472 -26.73 16.44 -6.78
CA ASP A 472 -27.98 16.68 -6.03
C ASP A 472 -27.79 17.75 -4.95
N LEU A 473 -27.01 18.79 -5.26
CA LEU A 473 -26.76 19.88 -4.31
C LEU A 473 -28.04 20.65 -4.01
N THR A 474 -28.35 20.81 -2.73
CA THR A 474 -29.42 21.72 -2.28
C THR A 474 -28.96 23.19 -2.36
N PRO A 475 -29.87 24.17 -2.47
CA PRO A 475 -29.50 25.59 -2.48
C PRO A 475 -28.63 26.00 -1.29
N ASN A 476 -28.94 25.47 -0.09
CA ASN A 476 -28.18 25.77 1.12
C ASN A 476 -26.76 25.17 1.09
N ALA A 477 -26.60 23.97 0.53
CA ALA A 477 -25.29 23.34 0.37
C ALA A 477 -24.44 24.12 -0.63
N LEU A 478 -25.00 24.49 -1.79
CA LEU A 478 -24.33 25.33 -2.79
C LEU A 478 -23.82 26.63 -2.17
N HIS A 479 -24.69 27.40 -1.50
CA HIS A 479 -24.29 28.70 -0.95
C HIS A 479 -23.31 28.59 0.21
N ARG A 480 -23.28 27.45 0.93
CA ARG A 480 -22.25 27.20 1.95
C ARG A 480 -20.88 27.05 1.30
N GLU A 481 -20.81 26.30 0.20
CA GLU A 481 -19.59 26.01 -0.51
C GLU A 481 -19.07 27.22 -1.31
N ILE A 482 -19.95 27.98 -1.97
CA ILE A 482 -19.58 29.24 -2.63
C ILE A 482 -18.90 30.18 -1.63
N LYS A 483 -19.44 30.32 -0.41
CA LYS A 483 -18.88 31.25 0.60
C LYS A 483 -17.44 30.94 0.97
N ASN A 484 -17.07 29.66 0.97
CA ASN A 484 -15.71 29.22 1.29
C ASN A 484 -14.74 29.43 0.11
N ASN A 485 -15.25 29.68 -1.09
CA ASN A 485 -14.49 29.75 -2.34
C ASN A 485 -14.75 31.06 -3.13
N LEU A 486 -15.28 32.09 -2.48
CA LEU A 486 -15.55 33.38 -3.11
C LEU A 486 -14.24 34.04 -3.57
N PRO A 487 -14.17 34.55 -4.81
CA PRO A 487 -13.02 35.30 -5.28
C PRO A 487 -12.91 36.67 -4.60
N ASP A 488 -11.70 37.22 -4.60
CA ASP A 488 -11.41 38.55 -4.09
C ASP A 488 -12.31 39.61 -4.76
N GLY A 489 -12.88 40.50 -3.94
CA GLY A 489 -13.82 41.52 -4.39
C GLY A 489 -15.30 41.16 -4.20
N PHE A 490 -15.62 39.94 -3.78
CA PHE A 490 -16.99 39.56 -3.40
C PHE A 490 -17.08 39.17 -1.92
N LYS A 491 -18.18 39.54 -1.26
CA LYS A 491 -18.44 39.15 0.13
C LYS A 491 -19.91 38.79 0.37
N PRO A 492 -20.20 37.83 1.28
CA PRO A 492 -21.58 37.51 1.65
C PRO A 492 -22.27 38.74 2.26
N SER A 493 -23.49 39.02 1.85
CA SER A 493 -24.26 40.18 2.32
C SER A 493 -25.77 39.90 2.30
N LYS A 494 -26.56 40.91 2.67
CA LYS A 494 -28.01 40.92 2.57
C LYS A 494 -28.47 42.25 1.98
N ALA A 495 -29.48 42.21 1.12
CA ALA A 495 -30.12 43.40 0.57
C ALA A 495 -31.60 43.42 0.93
N ASN A 496 -32.10 44.62 1.27
CA ASN A 496 -33.52 44.83 1.49
C ASN A 496 -34.21 45.13 0.16
N ILE A 497 -35.42 44.59 -0.01
CA ILE A 497 -36.32 44.86 -1.12
C ILE A 497 -37.47 45.73 -0.57
N PRO A 498 -37.51 47.04 -0.88
CA PRO A 498 -38.60 47.92 -0.47
C PRO A 498 -39.96 47.40 -0.95
N ALA A 499 -41.02 47.73 -0.21
CA ALA A 499 -42.38 47.51 -0.68
C ALA A 499 -42.61 48.27 -2.00
N GLY A 500 -43.27 47.65 -2.96
CA GLY A 500 -43.44 48.20 -4.31
C GLY A 500 -42.29 47.91 -5.29
N GLN A 501 -41.16 47.35 -4.85
CA GLN A 501 -40.04 46.98 -5.72
C GLN A 501 -40.01 45.48 -6.03
N MET A 502 -39.71 45.16 -7.29
CA MET A 502 -39.60 43.78 -7.77
C MET A 502 -38.24 43.14 -7.44
N LEU A 503 -37.17 43.93 -7.44
CA LEU A 503 -35.78 43.47 -7.30
C LEU A 503 -35.04 44.23 -6.19
N PRO A 504 -34.03 43.62 -5.54
CA PRO A 504 -33.12 44.32 -4.64
C PRO A 504 -32.39 45.48 -5.33
N ARG A 505 -32.03 46.53 -4.57
CA ARG A 505 -31.20 47.62 -5.09
C ARG A 505 -29.84 47.11 -5.56
N GLY A 506 -29.39 47.60 -6.71
CA GLY A 506 -28.08 47.28 -7.25
C GLY A 506 -27.97 45.91 -7.92
N PHE A 507 -29.12 45.30 -8.24
CA PHE A 507 -29.21 44.02 -8.96
C PHE A 507 -29.93 44.22 -10.32
N SER A 508 -29.25 43.82 -11.39
CA SER A 508 -29.66 43.97 -12.79
C SER A 508 -29.56 42.61 -13.52
N PRO A 509 -30.50 41.68 -13.31
CA PRO A 509 -30.38 40.29 -13.77
C PRO A 509 -30.21 40.13 -15.29
N LYS A 510 -30.72 41.07 -16.10
CA LYS A 510 -30.63 41.01 -17.56
C LYS A 510 -29.21 41.28 -18.09
N GLU A 511 -28.45 42.11 -17.38
CA GLU A 511 -27.08 42.49 -17.75
C GLU A 511 -26.06 41.43 -17.32
N ASP A 512 -26.41 40.59 -16.34
CA ASP A 512 -25.55 39.58 -15.74
C ASP A 512 -25.89 38.15 -16.19
N LEU A 513 -26.60 38.00 -17.32
CA LEU A 513 -26.94 36.68 -17.86
C LEU A 513 -25.68 36.02 -18.43
N PRO A 514 -25.30 34.81 -17.96
CA PRO A 514 -24.21 34.09 -18.58
C PRO A 514 -24.61 33.58 -19.97
N HIS A 515 -23.63 33.38 -20.86
CA HIS A 515 -23.84 32.86 -22.22
C HIS A 515 -24.56 31.48 -22.27
N TYR A 516 -24.53 30.73 -21.16
CA TYR A 516 -25.18 29.43 -21.02
C TYR A 516 -26.59 29.50 -20.38
N ALA A 517 -27.13 30.68 -20.13
CA ALA A 517 -28.49 30.84 -19.64
C ALA A 517 -29.52 30.55 -20.74
N ALA A 518 -30.27 29.44 -20.61
CA ALA A 518 -31.29 29.06 -21.59
C ALA A 518 -32.62 29.81 -21.44
N LYS A 519 -32.88 30.42 -20.29
CA LYS A 519 -34.13 31.13 -19.96
C LYS A 519 -33.83 32.50 -19.36
N ASN A 520 -34.83 33.37 -19.27
CA ASN A 520 -34.72 34.59 -18.49
C ASN A 520 -34.95 34.30 -17.01
N TYR A 521 -34.18 34.98 -16.16
CA TYR A 521 -34.38 34.94 -14.73
C TYR A 521 -35.74 35.55 -14.33
N SER A 522 -36.48 34.88 -13.45
CA SER A 522 -37.78 35.33 -12.95
C SER A 522 -37.99 34.88 -11.51
N THR A 523 -38.70 35.69 -10.73
CA THR A 523 -39.09 35.40 -9.35
C THR A 523 -40.58 35.70 -9.15
N ASP A 524 -41.16 35.20 -8.06
CA ASP A 524 -42.55 35.51 -7.67
C ASP A 524 -42.81 37.03 -7.57
N ARG A 525 -41.84 37.81 -7.04
CA ARG A 525 -41.93 39.28 -6.98
C ARG A 525 -41.89 39.94 -8.36
N MET A 526 -41.23 39.33 -9.34
CA MET A 526 -41.28 39.81 -10.73
C MET A 526 -42.61 39.44 -11.43
N GLN A 527 -43.38 38.51 -10.85
CA GLN A 527 -44.68 38.08 -11.33
C GLN A 527 -45.85 38.73 -10.56
N GLY A 528 -45.58 39.80 -9.80
CA GLY A 528 -46.62 40.53 -9.03
C GLY A 528 -46.86 40.00 -7.62
N LYS A 529 -46.32 38.83 -7.24
CA LYS A 529 -46.64 38.19 -5.96
C LYS A 529 -45.76 38.73 -4.83
N GLY A 530 -46.38 39.23 -3.76
CA GLY A 530 -45.68 39.66 -2.53
C GLY A 530 -44.93 40.99 -2.64
N ILE A 531 -45.16 41.77 -3.69
CA ILE A 531 -44.57 43.11 -3.90
C ILE A 531 -45.01 44.10 -2.82
N GLU A 532 -46.25 43.95 -2.32
CA GLU A 532 -46.88 44.75 -1.26
C GLU A 532 -46.05 44.80 0.05
N LYS A 533 -45.24 43.76 0.31
CA LYS A 533 -44.49 43.60 1.55
C LYS A 533 -43.01 43.91 1.35
N ARG A 534 -42.37 44.52 2.37
CA ARG A 534 -40.90 44.60 2.43
C ARG A 534 -40.31 43.19 2.45
N GLY A 535 -39.21 42.99 1.73
CA GLY A 535 -38.46 41.73 1.68
C GLY A 535 -37.01 41.93 2.07
N GLN A 536 -36.32 40.83 2.36
CA GLN A 536 -34.87 40.81 2.52
C GLN A 536 -34.35 39.55 1.85
N GLU A 537 -33.24 39.69 1.14
CA GLU A 537 -32.61 38.59 0.45
C GLU A 537 -31.12 38.49 0.77
N LYS A 538 -30.64 37.26 0.99
CA LYS A 538 -29.21 36.97 1.16
C LYS A 538 -28.56 36.90 -0.22
N GLY A 539 -27.30 37.29 -0.31
CA GLY A 539 -26.58 37.29 -1.58
C GLY A 539 -25.11 37.65 -1.40
N TYR A 540 -24.52 38.16 -2.47
CA TYR A 540 -23.12 38.49 -2.54
C TYR A 540 -22.96 39.93 -3.02
N LEU A 541 -22.24 40.74 -2.25
CA LEU A 541 -21.92 42.13 -2.60
C LEU A 541 -20.60 42.14 -3.37
N LYS A 542 -20.57 42.83 -4.52
CA LYS A 542 -19.36 43.16 -5.27
C LYS A 542 -18.79 44.48 -4.71
N ASN A 543 -17.55 44.47 -4.24
CA ASN A 543 -16.87 45.68 -3.76
C ASN A 543 -16.61 46.63 -4.94
N LYS A 544 -16.79 47.94 -4.73
CA LYS A 544 -16.58 48.99 -5.75
C LYS A 544 -15.11 49.33 -6.03
N GLU A 545 -14.16 48.89 -5.20
CA GLU A 545 -12.73 49.28 -5.31
C GLU A 545 -11.91 48.42 -6.28
N LEU A 546 -12.49 48.01 -7.41
CA LEU A 546 -11.76 47.28 -8.47
C LEU A 546 -12.02 47.87 -9.86
N ASP A 547 -12.32 49.17 -9.93
CA ASP A 547 -12.48 49.91 -11.19
C ASP A 547 -11.30 50.84 -11.52
N ASP A 548 -10.23 50.90 -10.72
CA ASP A 548 -8.98 51.58 -11.11
C ASP A 548 -7.76 50.74 -10.71
N GLY A 549 -7.04 50.23 -11.71
CA GLY A 549 -5.82 49.44 -11.59
C GLY A 549 -5.49 48.69 -12.87
#